data_AF-A0A535ZHJ4-F1
#
_entry.id   AF-A0A535ZHJ4-F1
#
_cell.length_a   1.000
_cell.length_b   1.000
_cell.length_c   1.000
_cell.angle_alpha   90.00
_cell.angle_beta   90.00
_cell.angle_gamma   90.00
#
_symmetry.space_group_name_H-M   'P 1'
#
loop_
_entity.id
_entity.type
_entity.pdbx_description
1 polymer ?
#
loop_
_entity_poly.entity_id
_entity_poly.type
_entity_poly.pdbx_seq_one_letter_code
_entity_poly.pdbx_strand_id
1 'polypeptide(L)'
;NFAAYRDLHRHRMLTQDRQLLGTSLGFDAPPGLAELGMEGRFADAIEAATTAHGRIERDLGPALAQYVVPLAYRVRWYFRVNLREIYHLCELRTTPQGHPDYRKVAQEMFRQVSEVHPRLARYAR
;
A
#
# COMPACT_ATOMS: atom_id res chain seq x y z
N ASN A 1 -1.38 3.51 1.05
CA ASN A 1 -0.50 3.36 2.24
C ASN A 1 0.29 2.03 2.25
N PHE A 2 1.15 1.86 3.25
CA PHE A 2 1.96 0.68 3.55
C PHE A 2 1.11 -0.55 3.86
N ALA A 3 -0.06 -0.38 4.51
CA ALA A 3 -1.01 -1.48 4.71
C ALA A 3 -1.41 -2.15 3.39
N ALA A 4 -1.79 -1.37 2.37
CA ALA A 4 -2.18 -1.89 1.06
C ALA A 4 -1.02 -2.63 0.36
N TYR A 5 0.20 -2.07 0.42
CA TYR A 5 1.38 -2.76 -0.10
C TYR A 5 1.59 -4.11 0.58
N ARG A 6 1.47 -4.19 1.92
CA ARG A 6 1.69 -5.43 2.68
C ARG A 6 0.75 -6.56 2.22
N ASP A 7 -0.48 -6.25 1.83
CA ASP A 7 -1.42 -7.25 1.33
C ASP A 7 -1.18 -7.64 -0.13
N LEU A 8 -0.80 -6.67 -0.98
CA LEU A 8 -0.46 -6.95 -2.37
C LEU A 8 0.87 -7.68 -2.53
N HIS A 9 1.86 -7.39 -1.69
CA HIS A 9 3.19 -7.99 -1.68
C HIS A 9 3.16 -9.52 -1.49
N ARG A 10 2.06 -10.07 -1.00
CA ARG A 10 1.88 -11.53 -0.81
C ARG A 10 1.76 -12.30 -2.12
N HIS A 11 1.60 -11.61 -3.25
CA HIS A 11 1.69 -12.21 -4.58
C HIS A 11 3.16 -12.46 -4.93
N ARG A 12 3.56 -13.73 -4.94
CA ARG A 12 4.97 -14.15 -5.05
C ARG A 12 5.42 -14.48 -6.47
N MET A 13 4.47 -14.82 -7.36
CA MET A 13 4.73 -15.02 -8.78
C MET A 13 4.63 -13.66 -9.48
N LEU A 14 5.60 -12.79 -9.21
CA LEU A 14 5.81 -11.51 -9.88
C LEU A 14 7.18 -10.97 -9.45
N THR A 15 7.67 -9.94 -10.13
CA THR A 15 8.82 -9.18 -9.65
C THR A 15 8.33 -7.93 -8.94
N GLN A 16 8.84 -7.70 -7.74
CA GLN A 16 8.48 -6.54 -6.93
C GLN A 16 9.68 -5.96 -6.23
N ASP A 17 9.66 -4.64 -6.05
CA ASP A 17 10.59 -3.94 -5.18
C ASP A 17 9.90 -2.73 -4.55
N ARG A 18 10.47 -2.27 -3.45
CA ARG A 18 10.00 -1.08 -2.73
C ARG A 18 11.16 -0.28 -2.19
N GLN A 19 10.91 1.01 -1.98
CA GLN A 19 11.79 1.81 -1.14
C GLN A 19 11.74 1.35 0.33
N LEU A 20 12.70 1.83 1.13
CA LEU A 20 12.63 1.73 2.59
C LEU A 20 11.38 2.47 3.12
N LEU A 21 10.81 1.98 4.22
CA LEU A 21 9.72 2.69 4.89
C LEU A 21 10.24 4.00 5.47
N GLY A 22 9.40 5.04 5.43
CA GLY A 22 9.72 6.34 5.98
C GLY A 22 8.46 7.20 6.11
N THR A 23 8.62 8.41 6.65
CA THR A 23 7.50 9.28 7.02
C THR A 23 7.29 10.48 6.08
N SER A 24 8.13 10.63 5.05
CA SER A 24 8.15 11.80 4.16
C SER A 24 7.03 11.84 3.11
N LEU A 25 6.36 10.72 2.83
CA LEU A 25 5.32 10.65 1.79
C LEU A 25 3.90 10.94 2.31
N GLY A 26 3.78 11.33 3.58
CA GLY A 26 2.50 11.50 4.26
C GLY A 26 1.81 10.17 4.54
N PHE A 27 0.59 10.24 5.04
CA PHE A 27 -0.19 9.11 5.52
C PHE A 27 -1.65 9.20 5.07
N ASP A 28 -2.34 8.07 5.12
CA ASP A 28 -3.77 7.96 4.88
C ASP A 28 -4.48 7.77 6.23
N ALA A 29 -5.42 8.65 6.56
CA ALA A 29 -6.26 8.51 7.75
C ALA A 29 -7.38 7.47 7.47
N PRO A 30 -7.59 6.48 8.37
CA PRO A 30 -8.74 5.59 8.26
C PRO A 30 -10.07 6.34 8.18
N PRO A 31 -11.00 5.91 7.30
CA PRO A 31 -12.32 6.53 7.21
C PRO A 31 -13.09 6.34 8.53
N GLY A 32 -13.94 7.31 8.87
CA GLY A 32 -14.79 7.27 10.07
C GLY A 32 -14.10 7.69 11.37
N LEU A 33 -12.81 8.08 11.36
CA LEU A 33 -12.14 8.58 12.57
C LEU A 33 -12.80 9.84 13.16
N ALA A 34 -13.30 10.74 12.29
CA ALA A 34 -14.03 11.94 12.69
C ALA A 34 -15.27 11.59 13.52
N GLU A 35 -16.06 10.66 13.00
CA GLU A 35 -17.32 10.21 13.59
C GLU A 35 -17.10 9.52 14.95
N LEU A 36 -15.92 8.93 15.14
CA LEU A 36 -15.50 8.31 16.39
C LEU A 36 -14.81 9.27 17.36
N GLY A 37 -14.60 10.54 16.99
CA GLY A 37 -13.84 11.51 17.79
C GLY A 37 -12.38 11.12 18.00
N MET A 38 -11.81 10.30 17.11
CA MET A 38 -10.46 9.73 17.25
C MET A 38 -9.39 10.42 16.40
N GLU A 39 -9.76 11.41 15.59
CA GLU A 39 -8.80 12.10 14.69
C GLU A 39 -7.61 12.70 15.43
N GLY A 40 -7.84 13.39 16.55
CA GLY A 40 -6.77 13.97 17.36
C GLY A 40 -5.80 12.91 17.87
N ARG A 41 -6.32 11.84 18.51
CA ARG A 41 -5.50 10.73 19.01
C ARG A 41 -4.71 10.04 17.90
N PHE A 42 -5.30 9.92 16.71
CA PHE A 42 -4.62 9.36 15.56
C PHE A 42 -3.50 10.30 15.06
N ALA A 43 -3.77 11.60 14.95
CA ALA A 43 -2.78 12.60 14.56
C ALA A 43 -1.59 12.63 15.54
N ASP A 44 -1.85 12.64 16.85
CA ASP A 44 -0.83 12.61 17.90
C ASP A 44 0.07 11.36 17.77
N ALA A 45 -0.52 10.19 17.51
CA ALA A 45 0.23 8.96 17.32
C ALA A 45 1.11 9.00 16.06
N ILE A 46 0.61 9.61 14.99
CA ILE A 46 1.33 9.78 13.72
C ILE A 46 2.49 10.77 13.89
N GLU A 47 2.29 11.88 14.60
CA GLU A 47 3.32 12.86 14.92
C GLU A 47 4.42 12.25 15.81
N ALA A 48 4.04 11.52 16.85
CA ALA A 48 4.97 10.81 17.72
C ALA A 48 5.83 9.81 16.92
N ALA A 49 5.21 9.05 16.02
CA ALA A 49 5.93 8.12 15.14
C ALA A 49 6.87 8.85 14.16
N THR A 50 6.45 10.00 13.61
CA THR A 50 7.29 10.86 12.74
C THR A 50 8.55 11.30 13.46
N THR A 51 8.37 11.80 14.68
CA THR A 51 9.45 12.32 15.52
C THR A 51 10.41 11.21 15.93
N ALA A 52 9.88 10.05 16.34
CA ALA A 52 10.68 8.88 16.65
C ALA A 52 11.47 8.39 15.43
N HIS A 53 10.83 8.29 14.27
CA HIS A 53 11.47 7.91 13.02
C HIS A 53 12.66 8.83 12.71
N GLY A 54 12.46 10.15 12.70
CA GLY A 54 13.53 11.11 12.37
C GLY A 54 14.71 11.06 13.34
N ARG A 55 14.46 10.79 14.63
CA ARG A 55 15.53 10.59 15.62
C ARG A 55 16.31 9.30 15.34
N ILE A 56 15.61 8.18 15.17
CA ILE A 56 16.25 6.88 14.92
C ILE A 56 17.01 6.89 13.58
N GLU A 57 16.44 7.49 12.53
CA GLU A 57 17.08 7.59 11.23
C GLU A 57 18.40 8.36 11.30
N ARG A 58 18.42 9.50 12.02
CA ARG A 58 19.62 10.30 12.22
C ARG A 58 20.68 9.57 13.05
N ASP A 59 20.26 8.91 14.14
CA ASP A 59 21.19 8.38 15.14
C ASP A 59 21.66 6.94 14.81
N LEU A 60 20.79 6.13 14.18
CA LEU A 60 21.00 4.69 13.95
C LEU A 60 20.83 4.26 12.48
N GLY A 61 20.46 5.18 11.60
CA GLY A 61 20.32 4.96 10.16
C GLY A 61 18.92 4.49 9.71
N PRO A 62 18.67 4.54 8.39
CA PRO A 62 17.33 4.35 7.83
C PRO A 62 16.82 2.91 7.95
N ALA A 63 17.71 1.92 8.02
CA ALA A 63 17.31 0.51 8.13
C ALA A 63 16.54 0.23 9.43
N LEU A 64 17.02 0.77 10.55
CA LEU A 64 16.40 0.62 11.87
C LEU A 64 15.19 1.53 12.04
N ALA A 65 15.21 2.72 11.45
CA ALA A 65 14.09 3.67 11.51
C ALA A 65 12.77 3.11 10.96
N GLN A 66 12.83 2.18 10.00
CA GLN A 66 11.64 1.52 9.43
C GLN A 66 10.75 0.84 10.48
N TYR A 67 11.31 0.40 11.62
CA TYR A 67 10.57 -0.35 12.64
C TYR A 67 9.48 0.46 13.34
N VAL A 68 9.60 1.80 13.33
CA VAL A 68 8.63 2.69 13.97
C VAL A 68 7.64 3.30 13.00
N VAL A 69 7.67 2.95 11.70
CA VAL A 69 6.76 3.52 10.68
C VAL A 69 5.39 2.84 10.72
N PRO A 70 4.31 3.57 11.08
CA PRO A 70 2.95 3.03 11.07
C PRO A 70 2.47 2.63 9.67
N LEU A 71 1.54 1.68 9.61
CA LEU A 71 0.93 1.19 8.37
C LEU A 71 0.20 2.27 7.55
N ALA A 72 -0.20 3.37 8.19
CA ALA A 72 -0.90 4.49 7.57
C ALA A 72 -0.01 5.27 6.57
N TYR A 73 1.32 5.22 6.72
CA TYR A 73 2.23 5.95 5.85
C TYR A 73 2.21 5.45 4.41
N ARG A 74 2.42 6.35 3.46
CA ARG A 74 2.53 6.01 2.04
C ARG A 74 3.92 5.47 1.72
N VAL A 75 3.97 4.53 0.79
CA VAL A 75 5.21 3.90 0.33
C VAL A 75 5.17 3.81 -1.19
N ARG A 76 6.32 4.03 -1.84
CA ARG A 76 6.49 3.79 -3.27
C ARG A 76 7.02 2.37 -3.50
N TRP A 77 6.43 1.70 -4.46
CA TRP A 77 6.76 0.34 -4.83
C TRP A 77 6.34 0.12 -6.28
N TYR A 78 6.92 -0.90 -6.91
CA TYR A 78 6.52 -1.30 -8.25
C TYR A 78 6.33 -2.81 -8.30
N PHE A 79 5.43 -3.24 -9.18
CA PHE A 79 5.34 -4.61 -9.65
C PHE A 79 5.66 -4.66 -11.13
N ARG A 80 6.37 -5.71 -11.53
CA ARG A 80 6.39 -6.19 -12.90
C ARG A 80 5.68 -7.54 -12.91
N VAL A 81 4.62 -7.60 -13.69
CA VAL A 81 3.72 -8.75 -13.80
C VAL A 81 3.53 -9.11 -15.27
N ASN A 82 3.37 -10.40 -15.55
CA ASN A 82 2.84 -10.86 -16.82
C ASN A 82 1.30 -10.98 -16.79
N LEU A 83 0.70 -11.36 -17.93
CA LEU A 83 -0.75 -11.44 -18.08
C LEU A 83 -1.40 -12.45 -17.11
N ARG A 84 -0.79 -13.62 -16.93
CA ARG A 84 -1.32 -14.66 -16.02
C ARG A 84 -1.31 -14.18 -14.57
N GLU A 85 -0.24 -13.50 -14.18
CA GLU A 85 -0.05 -12.98 -12.83
C GLU A 85 -1.01 -11.85 -12.51
N ILE A 86 -1.24 -10.92 -13.45
CA ILE A 86 -2.20 -9.84 -13.23
C ILE A 86 -3.64 -10.34 -13.13
N TYR A 87 -4.03 -11.37 -13.89
CA TYR A 87 -5.34 -12.00 -13.72
C TYR A 87 -5.50 -12.57 -12.32
N HIS A 88 -4.54 -13.41 -11.91
CA HIS A 88 -4.57 -14.00 -10.58
C HIS A 88 -4.60 -12.96 -9.45
N LEU A 89 -3.79 -11.90 -9.59
CA LEU A 89 -3.76 -10.81 -8.62
C LEU A 89 -5.11 -10.10 -8.53
N CYS A 90 -5.66 -9.69 -9.67
CA CYS A 90 -6.89 -8.89 -9.71
C CYS A 90 -8.11 -9.71 -9.29
N GLU A 91 -8.25 -10.95 -9.75
CA GLU A 91 -9.32 -11.86 -9.36
C GLU A 91 -9.39 -12.04 -7.83
N LEU A 92 -8.24 -12.23 -7.17
CA LEU A 92 -8.19 -12.41 -5.71
C LEU A 92 -8.35 -11.09 -4.94
N ARG A 93 -7.80 -9.98 -5.45
CA ARG A 93 -7.66 -8.73 -4.70
C ARG A 93 -8.75 -7.71 -4.98
N THR A 94 -9.72 -8.01 -5.84
CA THR A 94 -10.85 -7.11 -6.12
C THR A 94 -12.17 -7.56 -5.48
N THR A 95 -12.17 -8.74 -4.83
CA THR A 95 -13.33 -9.31 -4.13
C THR A 95 -13.88 -8.39 -3.02
N PRO A 96 -15.19 -8.43 -2.71
CA PRO A 96 -15.80 -7.57 -1.69
C PRO A 96 -15.19 -7.71 -0.30
N GLN A 97 -14.64 -8.88 0.04
CA GLN A 97 -14.00 -9.17 1.32
C GLN A 97 -12.65 -8.48 1.48
N GLY A 98 -12.08 -7.93 0.40
CA GLY A 98 -10.81 -7.23 0.45
C GLY A 98 -10.89 -5.83 1.05
N HIS A 99 -9.78 -5.35 1.61
CA HIS A 99 -9.70 -3.99 2.14
C HIS A 99 -9.82 -2.97 0.99
N PRO A 100 -10.62 -1.89 1.14
CA PRO A 100 -10.87 -0.92 0.06
C PRO A 100 -9.60 -0.37 -0.59
N ASP A 101 -8.56 -0.07 0.19
CA ASP A 101 -7.34 0.55 -0.32
C ASP A 101 -6.62 -0.30 -1.37
N TYR A 102 -6.34 -1.58 -1.09
CA TYR A 102 -5.65 -2.42 -2.06
C TYR A 102 -6.59 -2.88 -3.19
N ARG A 103 -7.90 -2.97 -2.92
CA ARG A 103 -8.90 -3.28 -3.95
C ARG A 103 -8.87 -2.22 -5.05
N LYS A 104 -8.86 -0.94 -4.67
CA LYS A 104 -8.76 0.18 -5.61
C LYS A 104 -7.48 0.08 -6.46
N VAL A 105 -6.34 -0.25 -5.84
CA VAL A 105 -5.08 -0.44 -6.57
C VAL A 105 -5.18 -1.60 -7.57
N ALA A 106 -5.71 -2.75 -7.17
CA ALA A 106 -5.85 -3.90 -8.07
C ALA A 106 -6.84 -3.62 -9.22
N GLN A 107 -7.96 -2.95 -8.94
CA GLN A 107 -8.91 -2.50 -9.96
C GLN A 107 -8.26 -1.55 -10.96
N GLU A 108 -7.48 -0.58 -10.48
CA GLU A 108 -6.77 0.36 -11.33
C GLU A 108 -5.71 -0.33 -12.19
N MET A 109 -4.95 -1.29 -11.64
CA MET A 109 -4.02 -2.11 -12.42
C MET A 109 -4.74 -2.83 -13.57
N PHE A 110 -5.90 -3.43 -13.29
CA PHE A 110 -6.67 -4.14 -14.32
C PHE A 110 -7.29 -3.19 -15.36
N ARG A 111 -7.72 -2.00 -14.93
CA ARG A 111 -8.21 -0.94 -15.83
C ARG A 111 -7.13 -0.55 -16.84
N GLN A 112 -5.91 -0.30 -16.38
CA GLN A 112 -4.76 0.03 -17.23
C GLN A 112 -4.42 -1.10 -18.22
N VAL A 113 -4.46 -2.37 -17.77
CA VAL A 113 -4.29 -3.53 -18.66
C VAL A 113 -5.41 -3.59 -19.70
N SER A 114 -6.65 -3.29 -19.34
CA SER A 114 -7.79 -3.29 -20.25
C SER A 114 -7.70 -2.20 -21.31
N GLU A 115 -7.12 -1.05 -20.98
CA GLU A 115 -6.87 0.04 -21.93
C GLU A 115 -5.82 -0.34 -22.98
N VAL A 116 -4.73 -0.98 -22.56
CA VAL A 116 -3.62 -1.34 -23.45
C VAL A 116 -3.86 -2.66 -24.21
N HIS A 117 -4.52 -3.64 -23.58
CA HIS A 117 -4.73 -5.00 -24.10
C HIS A 117 -6.19 -5.47 -23.99
N PRO A 118 -7.16 -4.76 -24.61
CA PRO A 118 -8.59 -5.03 -24.43
C PRO A 118 -9.01 -6.45 -24.85
N ARG A 119 -8.38 -7.02 -25.88
CA ARG A 119 -8.67 -8.39 -26.35
C ARG A 119 -8.23 -9.47 -25.37
N LEU A 120 -7.20 -9.20 -24.58
CA LEU A 120 -6.71 -10.13 -23.57
C LEU A 120 -7.53 -9.97 -22.29
N ALA A 121 -7.75 -8.73 -21.84
CA ALA A 121 -8.45 -8.43 -20.59
C ALA A 121 -9.83 -9.11 -20.47
N ARG A 122 -10.58 -9.28 -21.57
CA ARG A 122 -11.87 -9.97 -21.57
C ARG A 122 -11.87 -11.42 -21.05
N TYR A 123 -10.70 -12.03 -20.88
CA TYR A 123 -10.55 -13.42 -20.41
C TYR A 123 -10.29 -13.52 -18.89
N ALA A 124 -10.06 -12.40 -18.19
CA ALA A 124 -10.00 -12.39 -16.74
C ALA A 124 -11.40 -12.65 -16.15
N ARG A 125 -11.46 -13.27 -14.97
CA ARG A 125 -12.71 -13.65 -14.30
C ARG A 125 -13.15 -12.67 -13.21
#